data_AF-A0A2V8VNC1-F1
#
_entry.id   AF-A0A2V8VNC1-F1
#
_cell.length_a   1.000
_cell.length_b   1.000
_cell.length_c   1.000
_cell.angle_alpha   90.00
_cell.angle_beta   90.00
_cell.angle_gamma   90.00
#
_symmetry.space_group_name_H-M   'P 1'
#
loop_
_entity.id
_entity.type
_entity.pdbx_description
1 polymer ?
#
loop_
_entity_poly.entity_id
_entity_poly.type
_entity_poly.pdbx_seq_one_letter_code
_entity_poly.pdbx_strand_id
1 'polypeptide(L)'
;MILRVVCQRACPASVSPYQLLDAQDQSIDWANQFLDAQRLRQLSLRSLRAYAYDLLHFTRWWLSQNPPRPLSEINQSVLLDYVRHQLDQQPKPTPQTVNHRLTVVQSLYRFHYGTQIGAGHCHLQRIYTKRSPLGYGRPCRAHALGLRLKQPQRIIAPLSADEVATFWRSFRTFRDLAVAGLMLLDGLRSC
;
A
#
# COMPACT_ATOMS: atom_id res chain seq x y z
N MET A 1 4.83 -9.56 20.71
CA MET A 1 3.82 -8.52 21.00
C MET A 1 2.60 -8.72 20.10
N ILE A 2 1.40 -8.64 20.65
CA ILE A 2 0.14 -8.84 19.90
C ILE A 2 -0.38 -7.45 19.51
N LEU A 3 -0.12 -7.02 18.28
CA LEU A 3 -0.66 -5.78 17.74
C LEU A 3 -1.95 -6.06 16.96
N ARG A 4 -2.93 -5.15 16.99
CA ARG A 4 -4.19 -5.27 16.22
C ARG A 4 -4.61 -3.94 15.59
N VAL A 5 -5.37 -4.04 14.51
CA VAL A 5 -6.05 -2.89 13.88
C VAL A 5 -7.52 -2.95 14.27
N VAL A 6 -8.02 -1.88 14.87
CA VAL A 6 -9.44 -1.73 15.24
C VAL A 6 -10.10 -0.74 14.29
N CYS A 7 -11.32 -1.06 13.86
CA CYS A 7 -12.15 -0.16 13.06
C CYS A 7 -13.24 0.44 13.94
N GLN A 8 -13.14 1.73 14.22
CA GLN A 8 -14.14 2.50 14.95
C GLN A 8 -15.08 3.18 13.95
N ARG A 9 -16.39 2.93 14.12
CA ARG A 9 -17.42 3.45 13.22
C ARG A 9 -17.83 4.89 13.55
N ALA A 10 -17.65 5.30 14.79
CA ALA A 10 -17.95 6.64 15.29
C ALA A 10 -16.64 7.31 15.70
N CYS A 11 -16.03 8.04 14.77
CA CYS A 11 -14.83 8.84 15.01
C CYS A 11 -15.08 10.29 14.60
N PRO A 12 -14.44 11.26 15.26
CA PRO A 12 -14.38 12.64 14.77
C PRO A 12 -13.86 12.69 13.33
N ALA A 13 -14.28 13.71 12.57
CA ALA A 13 -13.85 13.87 11.18
C ALA A 13 -12.32 13.97 11.00
N SER A 14 -11.60 14.42 12.04
CA SER A 14 -10.15 14.53 12.09
C SER A 14 -9.42 13.22 12.34
N VAL A 15 -10.10 12.19 12.86
CA VAL A 15 -9.48 10.93 13.27
C VAL A 15 -9.80 9.85 12.26
N SER A 16 -8.79 9.07 11.93
CA SER A 16 -8.93 7.91 11.08
C SER A 16 -9.76 6.83 11.79
N PRO A 17 -10.71 6.18 11.10
CA PRO A 17 -11.52 5.13 11.71
C PRO A 17 -10.71 3.85 11.96
N TYR A 18 -9.47 3.76 11.48
CA TYR A 18 -8.59 2.62 11.68
C TYR A 18 -7.48 2.99 12.65
N GLN A 19 -7.41 2.31 13.78
CA GLN A 19 -6.39 2.57 14.81
C GLN A 19 -5.56 1.32 15.09
N LEU A 20 -4.27 1.53 15.30
CA LEU A 20 -3.29 0.52 15.70
C LEU A 20 -3.14 0.54 17.22
N LEU A 21 -3.39 -0.62 17.83
CA LEU A 21 -3.33 -0.84 19.27
C LEU A 21 -2.37 -2.00 19.60
N ASP A 22 -1.66 -1.89 20.72
CA ASP A 22 -0.91 -2.99 21.32
C ASP A 22 -1.80 -3.92 22.15
N ALA A 23 -1.23 -4.98 22.71
CA ALA A 23 -1.90 -5.96 23.55
C ALA A 23 -2.54 -5.35 24.81
N GLN A 24 -1.99 -4.23 25.28
CA GLN A 24 -2.49 -3.44 26.41
C GLN A 24 -3.49 -2.34 25.98
N ASP A 25 -3.99 -2.40 24.73
CA ASP A 25 -4.86 -1.38 24.13
C ASP A 25 -4.26 0.05 24.10
N GLN A 26 -2.94 0.14 24.16
CA GLN A 26 -2.22 1.40 23.98
C GLN A 26 -2.08 1.73 22.49
N SER A 27 -2.31 2.98 22.14
CA SER A 27 -2.18 3.48 20.78
C SER A 27 -0.73 3.55 20.34
N ILE A 28 -0.46 3.11 19.10
CA ILE A 28 0.83 3.40 18.46
C ILE A 28 0.78 4.80 17.88
N ASP A 29 1.19 5.79 18.67
CA ASP A 29 0.98 7.22 18.39
C ASP A 29 1.51 7.64 17.02
N TRP A 30 2.75 7.28 16.69
CA TRP A 30 3.36 7.65 15.41
C TRP A 30 2.63 7.04 14.20
N ALA A 31 2.03 5.86 14.35
CA ALA A 31 1.29 5.21 13.27
C ALA A 31 -0.11 5.81 13.13
N ASN A 32 -0.78 6.07 14.26
CA ASN A 32 -2.12 6.65 14.29
C ASN A 32 -2.12 8.11 13.83
N GLN A 33 -1.13 8.92 14.25
CA GLN A 33 -0.94 10.29 13.75
C GLN A 33 -0.77 10.32 12.22
N PHE A 34 -0.05 9.36 11.65
CA PHE A 34 0.07 9.24 10.21
C PHE A 34 -1.27 8.90 9.53
N LEU A 35 -2.04 7.97 10.09
CA LEU A 35 -3.36 7.60 9.56
C LEU A 35 -4.35 8.76 9.67
N ASP A 36 -4.32 9.52 10.75
CA ASP A 36 -5.12 10.72 10.96
C ASP A 36 -4.75 11.82 9.95
N ALA A 37 -3.45 12.01 9.71
CA ALA A 37 -3.00 12.92 8.65
C ALA A 37 -3.46 12.48 7.25
N GLN A 38 -3.45 11.18 6.95
CA GLN A 38 -4.02 10.67 5.69
C GLN A 38 -5.54 10.87 5.64
N ARG A 39 -6.25 10.79 6.76
CA ARG A 39 -7.67 11.10 6.85
C ARG A 39 -7.96 12.58 6.57
N LEU A 40 -7.14 13.49 7.10
CA LEU A 40 -7.22 14.93 6.82
C LEU A 40 -7.00 15.24 5.33
N ARG A 41 -6.17 14.44 4.65
CA ARG A 41 -6.00 14.49 3.18
C ARG A 41 -7.18 13.91 2.39
N GLN A 42 -8.25 13.50 3.06
CA GLN A 42 -9.47 12.94 2.48
C GLN A 42 -9.23 11.67 1.64
N LEU A 43 -8.24 10.86 2.03
CA LEU A 43 -8.04 9.54 1.43
C LEU A 43 -9.25 8.64 1.67
N SER A 44 -9.51 7.75 0.71
CA SER A 44 -10.61 6.79 0.79
C SER A 44 -10.45 5.88 2.01
N LEU A 45 -11.57 5.44 2.58
CA LEU A 45 -11.56 4.49 3.71
C LEU A 45 -10.85 3.17 3.35
N ARG A 46 -10.93 2.75 2.09
CA ARG A 46 -10.23 1.55 1.59
C ARG A 46 -8.71 1.75 1.60
N SER A 47 -8.24 2.94 1.24
CA SER A 47 -6.82 3.30 1.29
C SER A 47 -6.32 3.35 2.73
N LEU A 48 -7.08 3.97 3.64
CA LEU A 48 -6.75 4.01 5.07
C LEU A 48 -6.69 2.60 5.67
N ARG A 49 -7.64 1.73 5.31
CA ARG A 49 -7.62 0.32 5.70
C ARG A 49 -6.34 -0.37 5.25
N ALA A 50 -5.97 -0.22 3.96
CA ALA A 50 -4.76 -0.83 3.42
C ALA A 50 -3.52 -0.34 4.18
N TYR A 51 -3.40 0.97 4.38
CA TYR A 51 -2.28 1.56 5.13
C TYR A 51 -2.23 1.05 6.57
N ALA A 52 -3.37 0.95 7.27
CA ALA A 52 -3.40 0.44 8.63
C ALA A 52 -2.87 -0.99 8.73
N TYR A 53 -3.22 -1.89 7.80
CA TYR A 53 -2.70 -3.26 7.80
C TYR A 53 -1.22 -3.34 7.40
N ASP A 54 -0.75 -2.47 6.50
CA ASP A 54 0.67 -2.44 6.15
C ASP A 54 1.52 -1.90 7.30
N LEU A 55 1.01 -0.90 8.01
CA LEU A 55 1.61 -0.38 9.24
C LEU A 55 1.57 -1.40 10.35
N LEU A 56 0.49 -2.18 10.49
CA LEU A 56 0.43 -3.29 11.43
C LEU A 56 1.55 -4.30 11.16
N HIS A 57 1.77 -4.64 9.89
CA HIS A 57 2.82 -5.57 9.52
C HIS A 57 4.21 -5.00 9.83
N PHE A 58 4.44 -3.73 9.50
CA PHE A 58 5.71 -3.06 9.77
C PHE A 58 5.97 -2.90 11.27
N THR A 59 5.00 -2.42 12.05
CA THR A 59 5.09 -2.22 13.51
C THR A 59 5.44 -3.52 14.23
N ARG A 60 4.79 -4.65 13.87
CA ARG A 60 5.08 -5.97 14.45
C ARG A 60 6.55 -6.37 14.25
N TRP A 61 7.07 -6.14 13.05
CA TRP A 61 8.47 -6.43 12.75
C TRP A 61 9.42 -5.44 13.44
N TRP A 62 9.12 -4.15 13.38
CA TRP A 62 9.97 -3.08 13.93
C TRP A 62 10.14 -3.19 15.44
N LEU A 63 9.04 -3.42 16.17
CA LEU A 63 9.06 -3.59 17.64
C LEU A 63 9.63 -4.95 18.07
N SER A 64 9.73 -5.94 17.17
CA SER A 64 10.38 -7.21 17.47
C SER A 64 11.91 -7.13 17.48
N GLN A 65 12.49 -6.03 16.99
CA GLN A 65 13.93 -5.82 16.97
C GLN A 65 14.44 -5.49 18.37
N ASN A 66 15.51 -6.17 18.79
CA ASN A 66 16.19 -5.93 20.05
C ASN A 66 17.61 -5.43 19.78
N PRO A 67 18.02 -4.25 20.27
CA PRO A 67 17.28 -3.29 21.11
C PRO A 67 16.19 -2.52 20.33
N PRO A 68 15.17 -1.97 21.04
CA PRO A 68 14.16 -1.13 20.42
C PRO A 68 14.79 0.14 19.83
N ARG A 69 14.45 0.45 18.57
CA ARG A 69 15.02 1.58 17.83
C ARG A 69 13.97 2.66 17.57
N PRO A 70 14.33 3.95 17.71
CA PRO A 70 13.45 5.05 17.31
C PRO A 70 13.25 5.09 15.80
N LEU A 71 12.10 5.61 15.35
CA LEU A 71 11.77 5.72 13.92
C LEU A 71 12.81 6.52 13.10
N SER A 72 13.60 7.37 13.73
CA SER A 72 14.66 8.17 13.10
C SER A 72 15.80 7.32 12.58
N GLU A 73 15.96 6.10 13.10
CA GLU A 73 17.00 5.15 12.66
C GLU A 73 16.58 4.31 11.45
N ILE A 74 15.38 4.56 10.88
CA ILE A 74 14.95 3.89 9.66
C ILE A 74 15.85 4.35 8.51
N ASN A 75 16.86 3.52 8.26
CA ASN A 75 17.79 3.65 7.15
C ASN A 75 17.49 2.63 6.06
N GLN A 76 18.22 2.70 4.96
CA GLN A 76 18.04 1.75 3.85
C GLN A 76 18.41 0.30 4.23
N SER A 77 19.37 0.09 5.14
CA SER A 77 19.69 -1.24 5.68
C SER A 77 18.49 -1.86 6.40
N VAL A 78 17.81 -1.08 7.23
CA VAL A 78 16.56 -1.47 7.91
C VAL A 78 15.50 -1.86 6.89
N LEU A 79 15.31 -1.08 5.81
CA LEU A 79 14.37 -1.45 4.76
C LEU A 79 14.74 -2.76 4.05
N LEU A 80 16.04 -3.02 3.83
CA LEU A 80 16.50 -4.28 3.25
C LEU A 80 16.22 -5.46 4.19
N ASP A 81 16.47 -5.30 5.49
CA ASP A 81 16.18 -6.32 6.49
C ASP A 81 14.68 -6.58 6.62
N TYR A 82 13.86 -5.53 6.48
CA TYR A 82 12.40 -5.67 6.43
C TYR A 82 11.94 -6.44 5.19
N VAL A 83 12.57 -6.21 4.04
CA VAL A 83 12.26 -6.97 2.82
C VAL A 83 12.71 -8.42 2.95
N ARG A 84 13.89 -8.69 3.51
CA ARG A 84 14.37 -10.06 3.79
C ARG A 84 13.36 -10.80 4.66
N HIS A 85 12.98 -10.20 5.79
CA HIS A 85 11.99 -10.77 6.70
C HIS A 85 10.66 -11.08 5.98
N GLN A 86 10.17 -10.19 5.12
CA GLN A 86 8.95 -10.45 4.35
C GLN A 86 9.11 -11.60 3.35
N LEU A 87 10.27 -11.74 2.71
CA LEU A 87 10.52 -12.81 1.74
C LEU A 87 10.69 -14.18 2.41
N ASP A 88 11.12 -14.20 3.67
CA ASP A 88 11.29 -15.41 4.48
C ASP A 88 9.97 -15.91 5.09
N GLN A 89 8.91 -15.09 5.08
CA GLN A 89 7.58 -15.50 5.56
C GLN A 89 6.94 -16.56 4.65
N GLN A 90 6.19 -17.47 5.27
CA GLN A 90 5.34 -18.43 4.59
C GLN A 90 3.86 -18.16 4.93
N PRO A 91 2.99 -17.94 3.93
CA PRO A 91 3.27 -17.88 2.50
C PRO A 91 4.03 -16.63 2.08
N LYS A 92 4.85 -16.75 1.03
CA LYS A 92 5.65 -15.64 0.50
C LYS A 92 4.72 -14.54 -0.05
N PRO A 93 4.83 -13.29 0.43
CA PRO A 93 3.99 -12.19 -0.04
C PRO A 93 4.32 -11.86 -1.50
N THR A 94 3.30 -11.39 -2.23
CA THR A 94 3.50 -10.97 -3.62
C THR A 94 4.42 -9.74 -3.69
N PRO A 95 5.21 -9.56 -4.77
CA PRO A 95 6.03 -8.36 -4.95
C PRO A 95 5.22 -7.06 -4.88
N GLN A 96 3.97 -7.08 -5.33
CA GLN A 96 3.05 -5.95 -5.24
C GLN A 96 2.76 -5.55 -3.78
N THR A 97 2.48 -6.54 -2.92
CA THR A 97 2.24 -6.32 -1.49
C THR A 97 3.47 -5.73 -0.81
N VAL A 98 4.66 -6.29 -1.06
CA VAL A 98 5.91 -5.77 -0.49
C VAL A 98 6.16 -4.34 -0.94
N ASN A 99 6.00 -4.05 -2.24
CA ASN A 99 6.17 -2.70 -2.78
C ASN A 99 5.17 -1.70 -2.18
N HIS A 100 3.93 -2.11 -1.95
CA HIS A 100 2.92 -1.28 -1.31
C HIS A 100 3.31 -0.96 0.13
N ARG A 101 3.71 -1.97 0.92
CA ARG A 101 4.23 -1.80 2.29
C ARG A 101 5.42 -0.85 2.36
N LEU A 102 6.40 -1.01 1.46
CA LEU A 102 7.56 -0.12 1.37
C LEU A 102 7.15 1.33 1.08
N THR A 103 6.17 1.53 0.21
CA THR A 103 5.64 2.87 -0.10
C THR A 103 4.96 3.49 1.11
N VAL A 104 4.24 2.71 1.91
CA VAL A 104 3.60 3.18 3.16
C VAL A 104 4.66 3.57 4.18
N VAL A 105 5.69 2.74 4.40
CA VAL A 105 6.80 3.03 5.34
C VAL A 105 7.56 4.30 4.92
N GLN A 106 7.87 4.45 3.63
CA GLN A 106 8.50 5.67 3.11
C GLN A 106 7.63 6.91 3.31
N SER A 107 6.32 6.77 3.11
CA SER A 107 5.35 7.86 3.29
C SER A 107 5.20 8.24 4.76
N LEU A 108 5.26 7.26 5.67
CA LEU A 108 5.26 7.47 7.12
C LEU A 108 6.53 8.20 7.56
N TYR A 109 7.70 7.75 7.11
CA TYR A 109 8.96 8.42 7.43
C TYR A 109 8.97 9.86 6.93
N ARG A 110 8.53 10.09 5.68
CA ARG A 110 8.41 11.43 5.10
C ARG A 110 7.44 12.33 5.86
N PHE A 111 6.36 11.76 6.40
CA PHE A 111 5.41 12.51 7.21
C PHE A 111 6.03 13.00 8.52
N HIS A 112 6.76 12.15 9.23
CA HIS A 112 7.36 12.50 10.52
C HIS A 112 8.61 13.38 10.41
N TYR A 113 9.47 13.13 9.41
CA TYR A 113 10.78 13.78 9.31
C TYR A 113 10.90 14.78 8.15
N GLY A 114 9.86 14.96 7.34
CA GLY A 114 9.85 15.85 6.17
C GLY A 114 10.82 15.45 5.05
N THR A 115 11.60 14.40 5.24
CA THR A 115 12.69 13.95 4.36
C THR A 115 12.41 12.56 3.81
N GLN A 116 13.05 12.22 2.69
CA GLN A 116 13.04 10.84 2.21
C GLN A 116 14.11 10.05 2.97
N ILE A 117 13.84 8.77 3.24
CA ILE A 117 14.84 7.84 3.77
C ILE A 117 16.05 7.91 2.85
N GLY A 118 17.21 8.28 3.39
CA GLY A 118 18.42 8.48 2.62
C GLY A 118 18.68 7.26 1.74
N ALA A 119 18.92 7.50 0.44
CA ALA A 119 19.44 6.47 -0.43
C ALA A 119 20.84 6.12 0.10
N GLY A 120 20.94 5.08 0.92
CA GLY A 120 22.21 4.62 1.45
C GLY A 120 23.13 4.12 0.31
N HIS A 121 24.22 3.43 0.66
CA HIS A 121 25.19 2.90 -0.30
C HIS A 121 24.63 1.88 -1.32
N CYS A 122 23.34 1.56 -1.29
CA CYS A 122 22.72 0.64 -2.22
C CYS A 122 22.18 1.43 -3.43
N HIS A 123 22.89 1.28 -4.55
CA HIS A 123 22.66 1.87 -5.87
C HIS A 123 21.37 1.39 -6.59
N LEU A 124 20.28 1.18 -5.85
CA LEU A 124 18.98 0.79 -6.41
C LEU A 124 18.18 2.02 -6.87
N GLN A 125 18.85 2.99 -7.48
CA GLN A 125 18.22 4.19 -8.03
C GLN A 125 17.74 3.87 -9.44
N ARG A 126 16.42 3.91 -9.67
CA ARG A 126 15.87 3.75 -11.01
C ARG A 126 15.52 5.10 -11.59
N ILE A 127 16.26 5.50 -12.62
CA ILE A 127 15.93 6.66 -13.43
C ILE A 127 14.83 6.21 -14.39
N TYR A 128 13.70 6.91 -14.39
CA TYR A 128 12.66 6.72 -15.39
C TYR A 128 12.24 8.06 -15.97
N THR A 129 11.84 8.06 -17.23
CA THR A 129 11.34 9.26 -17.90
C THR A 129 9.86 9.44 -17.59
N LYS A 130 9.51 10.59 -17.04
CA LYS A 130 8.12 11.01 -16.84
C LYS A 130 7.77 12.02 -17.94
N ARG A 131 6.58 11.90 -18.52
CA ARG A 131 6.04 12.97 -19.40
C ARG A 131 5.98 14.28 -18.62
N SER A 132 6.21 15.40 -19.31
CA SER A 132 6.09 16.71 -18.67
C SER A 132 4.68 16.87 -18.08
N PRO A 133 4.52 17.51 -16.90
CA PRO A 133 3.23 17.61 -16.23
C PRO A 133 2.13 18.26 -17.07
N LEU A 134 2.52 19.14 -17.99
CA LEU A 134 1.61 19.90 -18.86
C LEU A 134 1.48 19.28 -20.27
N GLY A 135 2.08 18.11 -20.53
CA GLY A 135 1.98 17.41 -21.81
C GLY A 135 2.83 18.00 -22.95
N TYR A 136 3.26 19.26 -22.84
CA TYR A 136 4.27 19.90 -23.70
C TYR A 136 5.58 20.08 -22.92
N GLY A 137 6.72 19.86 -23.57
CA GLY A 137 8.06 20.03 -22.98
C GLY A 137 8.91 18.75 -22.89
N ARG A 138 10.17 18.90 -22.46
CA ARG A 138 11.11 17.78 -22.35
C ARG A 138 10.64 16.79 -21.28
N PRO A 139 10.66 15.47 -21.55
CA PRO A 139 10.43 14.46 -20.53
C PRO A 139 11.39 14.67 -19.35
N CYS A 140 10.85 14.78 -18.14
CA CYS A 140 11.67 14.94 -16.95
C CYS A 140 12.18 13.57 -16.51
N ARG A 141 13.47 13.49 -16.14
CA ARG A 141 14.02 12.30 -15.48
C ARG A 141 13.54 12.33 -14.03
N ALA A 142 12.68 11.38 -13.69
CA ALA A 142 12.28 11.14 -12.32
C ALA A 142 13.17 10.05 -11.74
N HIS A 143 13.71 10.30 -10.54
CA HIS A 143 14.42 9.30 -9.78
C HIS A 143 13.40 8.58 -8.89
N ALA A 144 13.16 7.30 -9.16
CA ALA A 144 12.55 6.44 -8.16
C ALA A 144 13.61 6.18 -7.09
N LEU A 145 13.57 6.99 -6.03
CA LEU A 145 14.40 6.80 -4.86
C LEU A 145 13.74 5.72 -4.00
N GLY A 146 14.46 4.63 -3.75
CA GLY A 146 14.07 3.60 -2.78
C GLY A 146 13.99 2.17 -3.34
N LEU A 147 14.10 1.23 -2.42
CA LEU A 147 14.02 -0.20 -2.66
C LEU A 147 12.64 -0.59 -3.22
N ARG A 148 12.61 -1.29 -4.36
CA ARG A 148 11.40 -1.90 -4.94
C ARG A 148 11.72 -3.27 -5.51
N LEU A 149 10.84 -4.23 -5.25
CA LEU A 149 10.90 -5.54 -5.86
C LEU A 149 10.38 -5.49 -7.30
N LYS A 150 11.01 -6.28 -8.17
CA LYS A 150 10.53 -6.48 -9.55
C LYS A 150 9.19 -7.21 -9.49
N GLN A 151 8.16 -6.57 -10.01
CA GLN A 151 6.81 -7.13 -10.09
C GLN A 151 6.52 -7.58 -11.53
N PRO A 152 5.92 -8.76 -11.75
CA PRO A 152 5.43 -9.15 -13.07
C PRO A 152 4.32 -8.18 -13.50
N GLN A 153 4.44 -7.63 -14.71
CA GLN A 153 3.42 -6.75 -15.26
C GLN A 153 2.28 -7.61 -15.81
N ARG A 154 1.04 -7.32 -15.39
CA ARG A 154 -0.14 -7.98 -15.95
C ARG A 154 -0.36 -7.47 -17.37
N ILE A 155 -0.41 -8.38 -18.32
CA ILE A 155 -0.81 -8.10 -19.69
C ILE A 155 -2.33 -8.24 -19.75
N ILE A 156 -3.01 -7.21 -20.24
CA ILE A 156 -4.46 -7.26 -20.46
C ILE A 156 -4.67 -8.06 -21.74
N ALA A 157 -4.97 -9.35 -21.60
CA ALA A 157 -5.38 -10.20 -22.71
C ALA A 157 -6.91 -10.12 -22.86
N PRO A 158 -7.44 -9.84 -24.06
CA PRO A 158 -8.88 -9.89 -24.29
C PRO A 158 -9.39 -11.33 -24.17
N LEU A 159 -10.61 -11.49 -23.69
CA LEU A 159 -11.28 -12.79 -23.63
C LEU A 159 -11.65 -13.25 -25.04
N SER A 160 -11.51 -14.55 -25.30
CA SER A 160 -12.01 -15.19 -26.53
C SER A 160 -13.54 -15.26 -26.54
N ALA A 161 -14.14 -15.44 -27.72
CA ALA A 161 -15.60 -15.56 -27.85
C ALA A 161 -16.17 -16.73 -27.01
N ASP A 162 -15.44 -17.85 -26.93
CA ASP A 162 -15.85 -19.02 -26.15
C ASP A 162 -15.79 -18.77 -24.64
N GLU A 163 -14.76 -18.07 -24.17
CA GLU A 163 -14.65 -17.64 -22.77
C GLU A 163 -15.75 -16.66 -22.40
N VAL A 164 -16.06 -15.72 -23.28
CA VAL A 164 -17.18 -14.77 -23.10
C VAL A 164 -18.50 -15.52 -23.03
N ALA A 165 -18.76 -16.46 -23.94
CA ALA A 165 -19.98 -17.28 -23.92
C ALA A 165 -20.09 -18.10 -22.63
N THR A 166 -18.98 -18.66 -22.15
CA THR A 166 -18.92 -19.43 -20.90
C THR A 166 -19.18 -18.53 -19.68
N PHE A 167 -18.61 -17.33 -19.66
CA PHE A 167 -18.85 -16.32 -18.63
C PHE A 167 -20.33 -15.93 -18.56
N TRP A 168 -20.97 -15.63 -19.71
CA TRP A 168 -22.40 -15.31 -19.75
C TRP A 168 -23.29 -16.45 -19.26
N ARG A 169 -22.97 -17.71 -19.60
CA ARG A 169 -23.70 -18.89 -19.12
C ARG A 169 -23.53 -19.15 -17.62
N SER A 170 -22.49 -18.60 -16.99
CA SER A 170 -22.24 -18.81 -15.55
C SER A 170 -23.25 -18.09 -14.65
N PHE A 171 -23.88 -17.02 -15.14
CA PHE A 171 -24.87 -16.26 -14.39
C PHE A 171 -26.21 -17.00 -14.33
N ARG A 172 -26.67 -17.26 -13.11
CA ARG A 172 -27.92 -17.99 -12.87
C ARG A 172 -29.11 -17.09 -12.57
N THR A 173 -28.87 -15.81 -12.30
CA THR A 173 -29.94 -14.87 -11.95
C THR A 173 -30.04 -13.72 -12.95
N PHE A 174 -31.26 -13.27 -13.22
CA PHE A 174 -31.51 -12.10 -14.08
C PHE A 174 -30.84 -10.83 -13.54
N ARG A 175 -30.68 -10.72 -12.21
CA ARG A 175 -29.98 -9.61 -11.55
C ARG A 175 -28.52 -9.57 -11.98
N ASP A 176 -27.81 -10.70 -11.89
CA ASP A 176 -26.38 -10.74 -12.21
C ASP A 176 -26.13 -10.47 -13.69
N LEU A 177 -27.00 -11.00 -14.57
CA LEU A 177 -26.98 -10.70 -16.00
C LEU A 177 -27.21 -9.20 -16.29
N ALA A 178 -28.20 -8.58 -15.64
CA ALA A 178 -28.48 -7.16 -15.81
C ALA A 178 -27.32 -6.28 -15.31
N VAL A 179 -26.72 -6.61 -14.17
CA VAL A 179 -25.56 -5.89 -13.62
C VAL A 179 -24.35 -6.05 -14.55
N ALA A 180 -24.04 -7.27 -15.01
CA ALA A 180 -22.94 -7.51 -15.94
C ALA A 180 -23.14 -6.78 -17.28
N GLY A 181 -24.38 -6.80 -17.81
CA GLY A 181 -24.75 -6.06 -19.02
C GLY A 181 -24.57 -4.56 -18.86
N LEU A 182 -25.05 -3.98 -17.76
CA LEU A 182 -24.87 -2.56 -17.46
C LEU A 182 -23.38 -2.19 -17.35
N MET A 183 -22.61 -3.01 -16.64
CA MET A 183 -21.17 -2.79 -16.50
C MET A 183 -20.43 -2.80 -17.85
N LEU A 184 -20.82 -3.69 -18.77
CA LEU A 184 -20.21 -3.79 -20.09
C LEU A 184 -20.60 -2.62 -21.00
N LEU A 185 -21.87 -2.22 -21.00
CA LEU A 185 -22.39 -1.14 -21.85
C LEU A 185 -21.85 0.22 -21.42
N ASP A 186 -21.79 0.47 -20.11
CA ASP A 186 -21.40 1.78 -19.56
C ASP A 186 -19.92 1.85 -19.15
N GLY A 187 -19.18 0.73 -19.22
CA GLY A 187 -17.78 0.64 -18.79
C GLY A 187 -17.60 0.83 -17.28
N LEU A 188 -18.61 0.52 -16.47
CA LEU A 188 -18.57 0.65 -15.01
C LEU A 188 -17.65 -0.41 -14.40
N ARG A 189 -16.99 -0.04 -13.29
CA ARG A 189 -16.15 -0.96 -12.52
C ARG A 189 -16.98 -1.68 -11.46
N SER A 190 -16.62 -2.92 -11.13
CA SER A 190 -17.15 -3.58 -9.95
C SER A 190 -16.61 -2.87 -8.71
N CYS A 191 -17.51 -2.29 -7.93
CA CYS A 191 -17.21 -1.53 -6.72
C CYS A 191 -16.99 -2.46 -5.52
#